data_AF-A0A2V8UHM1-F1
#
_entry.id   AF-A0A2V8UHM1-F1
#
_cell.length_a   1.000
_cell.length_b   1.000
_cell.length_c   1.000
_cell.angle_alpha   90.00
_cell.angle_beta   90.00
_cell.angle_gamma   90.00
#
_symmetry.space_group_name_H-M   'P 1'
#
loop_
_entity.id
_entity.type
_entity.pdbx_description
1 polymer ?
#
loop_
_entity_poly.entity_id
_entity_poly.type
_entity_poly.pdbx_seq_one_letter_code
_entity_poly.pdbx_strand_id
1 'polypeptide(L)' 'MLLAGIVATFAGFLISILSLTLSSSVGGRMVIVLIGMIVSLFGIIGLINKAYLKDAIWKK' A
#
# COMPACT_ATOMS: atom_id res chain seq x y z
N MET A 1 -14.10 -2.22 -2.83
CA MET A 1 -12.76 -2.15 -3.47
C MET A 1 -12.05 -0.87 -3.10
N LEU A 2 -12.72 0.29 -3.15
CA LEU A 2 -12.15 1.56 -2.69
C LEU A 2 -11.69 1.51 -1.22
N LEU A 3 -12.60 1.17 -0.27
CA LEU A 3 -12.26 1.09 1.15
C LEU A 3 -11.13 0.08 1.43
N ALA A 4 -11.20 -1.10 0.82
CA ALA A 4 -10.14 -2.10 0.93
C ALA A 4 -8.79 -1.60 0.41
N GLY A 5 -8.79 -0.80 -0.68
CA GLY A 5 -7.59 -0.16 -1.19
C GLY A 5 -7.02 0.89 -0.25
N ILE A 6 -7.86 1.72 0.35
CA ILE A 6 -7.44 2.71 1.37
C ILE A 6 -6.83 2.00 2.57
N VAL A 7 -7.48 0.94 3.08
CA VAL A 7 -6.97 0.15 4.21
C VAL A 7 -5.63 -0.50 3.86
N ALA A 8 -5.50 -1.09 2.67
CA ALA A 8 -4.24 -1.69 2.23
C ALA A 8 -3.12 -0.64 2.12
N THR A 9 -3.42 0.54 1.58
CA THR A 9 -2.45 1.64 1.49
C THR A 9 -1.99 2.10 2.87
N PHE A 10 -2.92 2.28 3.80
CA PHE A 10 -2.58 2.69 5.16
C PHE A 10 -1.82 1.60 5.92
N ALA A 11 -2.17 0.32 5.72
CA ALA A 11 -1.44 -0.80 6.31
C ALA A 11 0.01 -0.86 5.79
N GLY A 12 0.23 -0.67 4.50
CA GLY A 12 1.58 -0.58 3.92
C GLY A 12 2.40 0.55 4.51
N PHE A 13 1.79 1.72 4.72
CA PHE A 13 2.42 2.84 5.42
C PHE A 13 2.79 2.51 6.88
N LEU A 14 1.88 1.87 7.62
CA LEU A 14 2.15 1.44 9.00
C LEU A 14 3.30 0.43 9.06
N ILE A 15 3.36 -0.53 8.14
CA ILE A 15 4.50 -1.47 8.05
C ILE A 15 5.81 -0.72 7.89
N SER A 16 5.85 0.30 7.02
CA SER A 16 7.05 1.12 6.83
C SER A 16 7.46 1.89 8.09
N ILE A 17 6.51 2.44 8.86
CA ILE A 17 6.81 3.09 10.16
C ILE A 17 7.34 2.08 11.18
N LEU A 18 6.73 0.89 11.24
CA LEU A 18 7.13 -0.17 12.17
C LEU A 18 8.55 -0.67 11.92
N SER A 19 9.15 -0.40 10.75
CA SER A 19 10.57 -0.67 10.52
C SER A 19 11.48 -0.02 11.58
N LEU A 20 11.10 1.15 12.10
CA LEU A 20 11.87 1.90 13.09
C LEU A 20 11.96 1.16 14.44
N THR A 21 10.90 0.43 14.80
CA THR A 21 10.81 -0.31 16.06
C THR A 21 11.27 -1.77 15.92
N LEU A 22 11.08 -2.39 14.75
CA LEU A 22 11.36 -3.79 14.52
C LEU A 22 12.82 -4.10 14.15
N SER A 23 13.59 -3.12 13.66
CA SER A 23 14.98 -3.33 13.27
C SER A 23 15.89 -2.17 13.71
N SER A 24 17.06 -2.51 14.25
CA SER A 24 18.16 -1.58 14.54
C SER A 24 19.18 -1.47 13.40
N SER A 25 19.20 -2.43 12.47
CA SER A 25 20.09 -2.41 11.30
C SER A 25 19.47 -1.66 10.12
N VAL A 26 20.31 -0.96 9.35
CA VAL A 26 19.90 -0.23 8.14
C VAL A 26 19.32 -1.19 7.10
N GLY A 27 19.98 -2.33 6.87
CA GLY A 27 19.51 -3.34 5.91
C GLY A 27 18.14 -3.92 6.27
N GLY A 28 17.91 -4.25 7.56
CA GLY A 28 16.61 -4.75 8.01
C GLY A 28 15.50 -3.72 7.84
N ARG A 29 15.76 -2.44 8.17
CA ARG A 29 14.80 -1.34 7.95
C ARG A 29 14.45 -1.18 6.48
N MET A 30 15.46 -1.23 5.61
CA MET A 30 15.26 -1.11 4.16
C MET A 30 14.33 -2.19 3.63
N VAL A 31 14.54 -3.45 4.00
CA VAL A 31 13.67 -4.57 3.57
C VAL A 31 12.22 -4.37 4.06
N ILE A 32 12.02 -4.00 5.32
CA ILE A 32 10.67 -3.79 5.87
C ILE A 32 9.95 -2.65 5.15
N VAL A 33 10.64 -1.54 4.89
CA VAL A 33 10.07 -0.40 4.14
C VAL A 33 9.72 -0.80 2.71
N LEU A 34 10.54 -1.60 2.03
CA LEU A 34 10.21 -2.09 0.69
C LEU A 34 8.94 -2.95 0.69
N ILE A 35 8.75 -3.81 1.70
CA ILE A 35 7.52 -4.58 1.87
C ILE A 35 6.33 -3.65 2.07
N GLY A 36 6.42 -2.68 2.99
CA GLY A 36 5.36 -1.70 3.24
C GLY A 36 5.02 -0.87 1.99
N MET A 37 6.02 -0.53 1.18
CA MET A 37 5.85 0.17 -0.09
C MET A 37 5.10 -0.68 -1.12
N ILE A 38 5.45 -1.95 -1.29
CA ILE A 38 4.74 -2.87 -2.19
C ILE A 38 3.27 -2.99 -1.80
N VAL A 39 2.98 -3.16 -0.50
CA VAL A 39 1.61 -3.23 0.03
C VAL A 39 0.85 -1.93 -0.27
N SER A 40 1.51 -0.79 -0.10
CA SER A 40 0.91 0.52 -0.35
C SER A 40 0.55 0.72 -1.82
N LEU A 41 1.47 0.38 -2.72
CA LEU A 41 1.29 0.47 -4.16
C LEU A 41 0.21 -0.49 -4.66
N PHE A 42 0.14 -1.70 -4.10
CA PHE A 42 -0.95 -2.62 -4.40
C PHE A 42 -2.32 -2.05 -4.00
N GLY A 43 -2.41 -1.37 -2.85
CA GLY A 43 -3.63 -0.65 -2.46
C GLY A 43 -4.03 0.42 -3.47
N ILE A 44 -3.10 1.31 -3.85
CA ILE A 44 -3.36 2.45 -4.74
C ILE A 44 -3.65 1.98 -6.17
N ILE A 45 -2.69 1.30 -6.79
CA ILE A 45 -2.73 0.94 -8.21
C ILE A 45 -3.64 -0.28 -8.45
N GLY A 46 -3.62 -1.24 -7.52
CA GLY A 46 -4.37 -2.48 -7.65
C GLY A 46 -5.83 -2.34 -7.26
N LEU A 47 -6.13 -1.78 -6.09
CA LEU A 47 -7.48 -1.79 -5.53
C LEU A 47 -8.24 -0.49 -5.77
N ILE A 48 -7.63 0.66 -5.46
CA ILE A 48 -8.28 1.98 -5.60
C ILE A 48 -8.53 2.28 -7.08
N ASN A 49 -7.50 2.19 -7.93
CA ASN A 49 -7.64 2.47 -9.35
C ASN A 49 -8.69 1.56 -10.02
N LYS A 50 -8.69 0.25 -9.72
CA LYS A 50 -9.72 -0.66 -10.23
C LYS A 50 -11.13 -0.28 -9.77
N ALA A 51 -11.29 0.27 -8.56
CA ALA A 51 -12.58 0.74 -8.10
C ALA A 51 -13.10 1.89 -8.96
N TYR A 52 -12.27 2.90 -9.24
CA TYR A 52 -12.66 4.03 -10.10
C TYR A 52 -12.89 3.63 -11.55
N LEU A 53 -12.11 2.68 -12.08
CA LEU A 53 -12.29 2.17 -13.43
C LEU A 53 -13.60 1.40 -13.64
N LYS A 54 -14.34 1.03 -12.59
CA LYS A 54 -15.66 0.40 -12.72
C LYS A 54 -16.73 1.40 -13.16
N ASP A 55 -16.67 2.62 -12.65
CA ASP A 55 -17.64 3.68 -12.91
C ASP A 55 -17.15 4.65 -13.99
N ALA A 56 -16.17 4.23 -14.80
CA ALA A 56 -15.56 5.08 -15.81
C ALA A 56 -16.56 5.44 -16.93
N ILE A 57 -16.59 6.71 -17.31
CA ILE A 57 -17.55 7.28 -18.27
C ILE A 57 -17.52 6.54 -19.63
N TRP A 58 -16.35 6.07 -20.06
CA TRP A 58 -16.17 5.36 -21.33
C TRP A 58 -16.67 3.90 -21.33
N LYS A 59 -17.18 3.39 -20.19
CA LYS A 59 -17.78 2.05 -20.08
C LYS A 59 -19.31 2.06 -20.05
N LYS A 60 -19.94 3.24 -20.03
CA LYS A 60 -21.39 3.42 -20.19
C LYS A 60 -21.74 3.55 -21.66
#